data_AF-A0A094KTD3-F1
#
_entry.id   AF-A0A094KTD3-F1
#
_cell.length_a   1.000
_cell.length_b   1.000
_cell.length_c   1.000
_cell.angle_alpha   90.00
_cell.angle_beta   90.00
_cell.angle_gamma   90.00
#
_symmetry.space_group_name_H-M   'P 1'
#
loop_
_entity.id
_entity.type
_entity.pdbx_description
1 polymer ?
#
loop_
_entity_poly.entity_id
_entity_poly.type
_entity_poly.pdbx_seq_one_letter_code
_entity_poly.pdbx_strand_id
1 'polypeptide(L)'
;MRTLIILMLLAVLVMAATSYESHESMESHEYLNPFINRQRANGFIHADTRLEAISQERIRERNKAPQERQREICEDYYPCELYAFRHGYAAAYRHYFGRRRTK
;
A
#
# COMPACT_ATOMS: atom_id res chain seq x y z
N MET A 1 -13.98 -41.54 7.71
CA MET A 1 -14.08 -40.62 8.87
C MET A 1 -12.72 -40.21 9.42
N ARG A 2 -11.85 -41.16 9.78
CA ARG A 2 -10.54 -40.88 10.40
C ARG A 2 -9.59 -40.05 9.51
N THR A 3 -9.57 -40.32 8.21
CA THR A 3 -8.80 -39.56 7.22
C THR A 3 -9.29 -38.12 7.05
N LEU A 4 -10.60 -37.90 7.05
CA LEU A 4 -11.20 -36.58 6.98
C LEU A 4 -10.85 -35.75 8.23
N ILE A 5 -10.86 -36.37 9.41
CA ILE A 5 -10.48 -35.70 10.66
C ILE A 5 -9.02 -35.26 10.62
N ILE A 6 -8.11 -36.11 10.11
CA ILE A 6 -6.68 -35.77 9.96
C ILE A 6 -6.49 -34.61 8.98
N LEU A 7 -7.19 -34.61 7.84
CA LEU A 7 -7.12 -33.52 6.87
C LEU A 7 -7.64 -32.20 7.43
N MET A 8 -8.73 -32.23 8.19
CA MET A 8 -9.28 -31.03 8.84
C MET A 8 -8.31 -30.47 9.89
N LEU A 9 -7.66 -31.32 10.68
CA LEU A 9 -6.65 -30.89 11.66
C LEU A 9 -5.43 -30.24 10.97
N LEU A 10 -4.97 -30.81 9.86
CA LEU A 10 -3.88 -30.24 9.08
C LEU A 10 -4.25 -28.88 8.47
N ALA A 11 -5.46 -28.75 7.94
CA ALA A 11 -5.94 -27.48 7.39
C ALA A 11 -6.02 -26.37 8.47
N VAL A 12 -6.51 -26.70 9.67
CA VAL A 12 -6.57 -25.76 10.80
C VAL A 12 -5.17 -25.34 11.25
N LEU A 13 -4.20 -26.28 11.30
CA LEU A 13 -2.81 -25.98 11.65
C LEU A 13 -2.14 -25.04 10.64
N VAL A 14 -2.36 -25.26 9.34
CA VAL A 14 -1.83 -24.38 8.27
C VAL A 14 -2.45 -22.99 8.34
N MET A 15 -3.76 -22.90 8.56
CA MET A 15 -4.45 -21.61 8.75
C MET A 15 -3.91 -20.85 9.96
N ALA A 16 -3.74 -21.52 11.11
CA ALA A 16 -3.19 -20.89 12.31
C ALA A 16 -1.77 -20.39 12.09
N ALA A 17 -0.89 -21.19 11.49
CA ALA A 17 0.50 -20.83 11.23
C ALA A 17 0.64 -19.66 10.23
N THR A 18 -0.20 -19.59 9.20
CA THR A 18 -0.15 -18.51 8.19
C THR A 18 -0.86 -17.24 8.64
N SER A 19 -1.89 -17.35 9.48
CA SER A 19 -2.60 -16.20 10.04
C SER A 19 -1.81 -15.44 11.11
N TYR A 20 -0.91 -16.12 11.83
CA TYR A 20 -0.05 -15.48 12.84
C TYR A 20 0.97 -14.51 12.22
N GLU A 21 1.45 -14.81 11.01
CA GLU A 21 2.36 -13.93 10.24
C GLU A 21 1.64 -12.71 9.63
N SER A 22 0.30 -12.66 9.65
CA SER A 22 -0.47 -11.52 9.12
C SER A 22 -0.54 -10.32 10.09
N HIS A 23 0.23 -10.36 11.18
CA HIS A 23 0.38 -9.24 12.12
C HIS A 23 1.13 -8.02 11.53
N GLU A 24 1.58 -8.08 10.28
CA GLU A 24 2.22 -6.96 9.56
C GLU A 24 1.33 -5.71 9.42
N SER A 25 0.03 -5.81 9.69
CA SER A 25 -0.90 -4.67 9.62
C SER A 25 -1.24 -4.02 10.96
N MET A 26 -0.55 -4.36 12.06
CA MET A 26 -0.64 -3.55 13.29
C MET A 26 0.23 -2.30 13.14
N GLU A 27 -0.16 -1.47 12.16
CA GLU A 27 -0.38 -0.03 12.27
C GLU A 27 0.45 0.61 13.39
N SER A 28 1.60 1.15 12.98
CA SER A 28 2.43 2.14 13.68
C SER A 28 2.09 2.33 15.16
N HIS A 29 2.99 1.96 16.07
CA HIS A 29 2.95 2.34 17.49
C HIS A 29 3.01 3.87 17.75
N GLU A 30 2.62 4.68 16.77
CA GLU A 30 2.53 6.13 16.77
C GLU A 30 1.17 6.63 17.30
N TYR A 31 0.21 5.75 17.65
CA TYR A 31 -1.09 6.18 18.21
C TYR A 31 -0.95 7.08 19.45
N LEU A 32 0.09 6.86 20.28
CA LEU A 32 0.28 7.63 21.50
C LEU A 32 1.07 8.93 21.29
N ASN A 33 1.90 9.02 20.24
CA ASN A 33 2.75 10.19 19.92
C ASN A 33 3.10 10.20 18.42
N PRO A 34 2.20 10.67 17.55
CA PRO A 34 2.45 10.72 16.10
C PRO A 34 3.48 11.77 15.70
N PHE A 35 3.84 12.67 16.63
CA PHE A 35 4.78 13.75 16.37
C PHE A 35 6.11 13.48 17.08
N ILE A 36 7.14 13.24 16.27
CA ILE A 36 8.52 13.12 16.72
C ILE A 36 9.08 14.53 16.99
N ASN A 37 9.85 14.70 18.07
CA ASN A 37 10.49 15.99 18.36
C ASN A 37 11.51 16.38 17.27
N ARG A 38 11.77 17.68 17.10
CA ARG A 38 12.65 18.20 16.02
C ARG A 38 14.04 17.57 16.03
N GLN A 39 14.59 17.25 17.20
CA GLN A 39 15.91 16.63 17.34
C GLN A 39 15.95 15.20 16.79
N ARG A 40 14.94 14.38 17.11
CA ARG A 40 14.81 13.01 16.59
C ARG A 40 14.43 13.02 15.11
N ALA A 41 13.55 13.94 14.67
CA ALA A 41 13.20 14.10 13.26
C ALA A 41 14.43 14.42 12.39
N ASN A 42 15.31 15.31 12.87
CA ASN A 42 16.58 15.61 12.19
C ASN A 42 17.52 14.40 12.14
N GLY A 43 17.42 13.45 13.08
CA GLY A 43 18.19 12.21 13.05
C GLY A 43 17.83 11.30 11.87
N PHE A 44 16.57 11.32 11.41
CA PHE A 44 16.15 10.55 10.23
C PHE A 44 16.53 11.24 8.91
N ILE A 45 16.71 12.57 8.93
CA ILE A 45 17.11 13.36 7.76
C ILE A 45 18.63 13.54 7.81
N HIS A 46 19.37 12.48 7.49
CA HIS A 46 20.81 12.61 7.28
C HIS A 46 21.08 13.44 6.01
N ALA A 47 21.81 14.55 6.15
CA ALA A 47 22.15 15.41 5.02
C ALA A 47 22.99 14.67 3.96
N ASP A 48 23.84 13.73 4.40
CA ASP A 48 24.73 12.96 3.52
C ASP A 48 23.98 11.99 2.61
N THR A 49 22.85 11.42 3.05
CA THR A 49 22.03 10.52 2.24
C THR A 49 20.96 11.26 1.42
N ARG A 50 20.82 12.59 1.58
CA ARG A 50 19.77 13.37 0.93
C ARG A 50 19.85 13.28 -0.59
N LEU A 51 21.05 13.38 -1.17
CA LEU A 51 21.22 13.33 -2.62
C LEU A 51 20.89 11.94 -3.18
N GLU A 52 21.25 10.90 -2.44
CA GLU A 52 20.97 9.50 -2.76
C GLU A 52 19.47 9.19 -2.62
N ALA A 53 18.82 9.64 -1.56
CA ALA A 53 17.37 9.51 -1.40
C ALA A 53 16.61 10.21 -2.54
N ILE A 54 17.04 11.40 -2.96
CA ILE A 54 16.45 12.12 -4.10
C ILE A 54 16.69 11.37 -5.42
N SER A 55 17.84 10.72 -5.60
CA SER A 55 18.13 9.96 -6.81
C SER A 55 17.34 8.65 -6.85
N GLN A 56 17.25 7.93 -5.73
CA GLN A 56 16.44 6.73 -5.56
C GLN A 56 14.96 7.02 -5.78
N GLU A 57 14.42 8.10 -5.22
CA GLU A 57 13.01 8.47 -5.44
C GLU A 57 12.76 8.81 -6.91
N ARG A 58 13.67 9.53 -7.58
CA ARG A 58 13.54 9.78 -9.03
C ARG A 58 13.55 8.49 -9.86
N ILE A 59 14.36 7.50 -9.48
CA ILE A 59 14.39 6.20 -10.14
C ILE A 59 13.06 5.45 -9.88
N ARG A 60 12.55 5.50 -8.65
CA ARG A 60 11.26 4.91 -8.26
C ARG A 60 10.10 5.51 -9.05
N GLU A 61 10.03 6.84 -9.12
CA GLU A 61 9.05 7.59 -9.90
C GLU A 61 9.10 7.24 -11.40
N ARG A 62 10.31 7.08 -11.95
CA ARG A 62 10.49 6.72 -13.37
C ARG A 62 10.07 5.28 -13.67
N ASN A 63 10.30 4.37 -12.72
CA ASN A 63 9.97 2.95 -12.84
C ASN A 63 8.58 2.62 -12.27
N LYS A 64 7.78 3.63 -11.94
CA LYS A 64 6.45 3.46 -11.36
C LYS A 64 5.55 2.66 -12.28
N ALA A 65 4.90 1.65 -11.72
CA ALA A 65 4.00 0.79 -12.48
C ALA A 65 2.82 1.61 -13.04
N PRO A 66 2.31 1.30 -14.25
CA PRO A 66 1.16 2.02 -14.82
C PRO A 66 -0.07 2.00 -13.92
N GLN A 67 -0.29 0.92 -13.17
CA GLN A 67 -1.41 0.78 -12.23
C GLN A 67 -1.26 1.73 -11.03
N GLU A 68 -0.05 1.87 -10.49
CA GLU A 68 0.25 2.81 -9.41
C GLU A 68 0.01 4.24 -9.87
N ARG A 69 0.46 4.58 -11.08
CA ARG A 69 0.20 5.90 -11.67
C ARG A 69 -1.28 6.18 -11.86
N GLN A 70 -2.07 5.18 -12.27
CA GLN A 70 -3.52 5.31 -12.40
C GLN A 70 -4.20 5.53 -11.04
N ARG A 71 -3.70 4.86 -9.99
CA ARG A 71 -4.16 5.04 -8.63
C ARG A 71 -3.89 6.46 -8.15
N GLU A 72 -2.67 6.97 -8.32
CA GLU A 72 -2.31 8.34 -7.92
C GLU A 72 -3.19 9.39 -8.61
N ILE A 73 -3.42 9.26 -9.92
CA ILE A 73 -4.34 10.15 -10.66
C ILE A 73 -5.77 10.11 -10.09
N CYS A 74 -6.20 8.94 -9.60
CA CYS A 74 -7.53 8.76 -9.01
C CYS A 74 -7.61 9.35 -7.59
N GLU A 75 -6.55 9.22 -6.80
CA GLU A 75 -6.42 9.83 -5.46
C GLU A 75 -6.39 11.37 -5.56
N ASP A 76 -5.75 11.93 -6.59
CA ASP A 76 -5.74 13.37 -6.87
C ASP A 76 -7.12 13.94 -7.27
N TYR A 77 -8.07 13.08 -7.66
CA TYR A 77 -9.41 13.47 -8.10
C TYR A 77 -10.47 12.87 -7.19
N TYR A 78 -10.91 13.65 -6.19
CA TYR A 78 -11.83 13.23 -5.14
C TYR A 78 -13.06 12.39 -5.60
N PRO A 79 -13.75 12.69 -6.71
CA PRO A 79 -14.83 11.83 -7.19
C PRO A 79 -14.37 10.42 -7.64
N CYS A 80 -13.16 10.30 -8.19
CA CYS A 80 -12.56 9.00 -8.51
C CYS A 80 -12.16 8.25 -7.25
N GLU A 81 -11.50 8.91 -6.30
CA GLU A 81 -11.14 8.33 -5.00
C GLU A 81 -12.38 7.78 -4.28
N LEU A 82 -13.45 8.58 -4.18
CA LEU A 82 -14.71 8.16 -3.54
C LEU A 82 -15.33 6.93 -4.21
N TYR A 83 -15.27 6.85 -5.53
CA TYR A 83 -15.77 5.70 -6.30
C TYR A 83 -14.86 4.48 -6.15
N ALA A 84 -13.55 4.69 -6.04
CA ALA A 84 -12.56 3.63 -5.85
C ALA A 84 -12.77 2.87 -4.54
N PHE A 85 -13.23 3.52 -3.47
CA PHE A 85 -13.58 2.84 -2.22
C PHE A 85 -14.63 1.74 -2.39
N ARG A 86 -15.52 1.84 -3.40
CA ARG A 86 -16.58 0.84 -3.64
C ARG A 86 -16.26 -0.12 -4.77
N HIS A 87 -15.56 0.35 -5.80
CA HIS A 87 -15.39 -0.40 -7.06
C HIS A 87 -13.92 -0.71 -7.39
N GLY A 88 -12.98 -0.22 -6.59
CA GLY A 88 -11.55 -0.34 -6.82
C GLY A 88 -10.98 0.67 -7.81
N TYR A 89 -9.69 0.99 -7.67
CA TYR A 89 -9.00 2.01 -8.46
C TYR A 89 -9.00 1.73 -9.96
N ALA A 90 -8.85 0.48 -10.39
CA ALA A 90 -8.85 0.13 -11.81
C ALA A 90 -10.22 0.36 -12.50
N ALA A 91 -11.33 0.21 -11.76
CA ALA A 91 -12.66 0.51 -12.28
C ALA A 91 -12.95 2.01 -12.22
N ALA A 92 -12.59 2.67 -11.10
CA ALA A 92 -12.73 4.11 -10.92
C ALA A 92 -11.96 4.90 -11.98
N TYR A 93 -10.70 4.56 -12.21
CA TYR A 93 -9.87 5.20 -13.22
C TYR A 93 -10.49 5.07 -14.61
N ARG A 94 -11.00 3.89 -14.98
CA ARG A 94 -11.70 3.69 -16.26
C ARG A 94 -13.01 4.47 -16.34
N HIS A 95 -13.74 4.61 -15.25
CA HIS A 95 -15.00 5.34 -15.21
C HIS A 95 -14.79 6.84 -15.50
N TYR A 96 -13.81 7.46 -14.85
CA TYR A 96 -13.56 8.90 -14.97
C TYR A 96 -12.58 9.29 -16.08
N PHE A 97 -11.54 8.49 -16.31
CA PHE A 97 -10.44 8.78 -17.25
C PHE A 97 -10.36 7.82 -18.44
N GLY A 98 -11.17 6.75 -18.46
CA GLY A 98 -11.17 5.74 -19.52
C GLY A 98 -11.92 6.14 -20.79
N ARG A 99 -12.67 7.25 -20.79
CA ARG A 99 -13.26 7.81 -22.01
C ARG A 99 -12.15 8.44 -22.85
N ARG A 100 -11.75 7.70 -23.89
CA ARG A 100 -10.66 8.02 -24.82
C ARG A 100 -10.72 9.47 -25.29
N ARG A 101 -9.55 10.12 -25.22
CA ARG A 101 -9.09 11.10 -26.21
C ARG A 101 -9.29 10.50 -27.60
N THR A 102 -10.40 10.83 -28.26
CA THR A 102 -10.44 10.78 -29.72
C THR A 102 -9.51 11.88 -30.19
N LYS A 103 -8.40 11.47 -30.81
CA LYS A 103 -7.57 12.35 -31.62
C LYS A 103 -7.90 12.06 -33.07
#